data_AF-A0A540NC04-F1
#
_entry.id   AF-A0A540NC04-F1
#
_cell.length_a   1.000
_cell.length_b   1.000
_cell.length_c   1.000
_cell.angle_alpha   90.00
_cell.angle_beta   90.00
_cell.angle_gamma   90.00
#
_symmetry.space_group_name_H-M   'P 1'
#
loop_
_entity.id
_entity.type
_entity.pdbx_description
1 polymer ?
#
loop_
_entity_poly.entity_id
_entity_poly.type
_entity_poly.pdbx_seq_one_letter_code
_entity_poly.pdbx_strand_id
1 'polypeptide(L)'
;MEGLASFRAVASLSSRPRKPISASAFDARRANSLSLPSSSCSIVRAQQMESKGTPPSAVAVEGEQEPEKVELEIKEWEVGMYHNEVAASQGIRIRRRPPTGPPQHYVGPFEFRLQNEGNTPRNILEEIIWHKDTQVAQLKQRQPLYSLKKALDNAPPVRDFVGALRAAHSRTGLPGLIAEVKKASPSRGVLRENFDPVEIAQAYEKGGAACLSVLADEKYFQGSYENMVAIRNAGVKCPLLCKEFIIEAWQIYYARTKGADAILLIAAVLPDLDIKYMTKICKMLGMATLVEVHDEREMDRVLGIEGVEFIGINNRNLETFKVDTSNTKKLLEGERGELIRQRDIIVVGESGLFTPDDIAYVQEAGVKAVLVGESIVKQNDPQKGIAELFGKDISM
;
A
#
# COMPACT_ATOMS: atom_id res chain seq x y z
N MET A 1 6.64 21.02 54.64
CA MET A 1 7.03 20.82 56.05
C MET A 1 5.76 20.48 56.80
N GLU A 2 5.49 19.18 56.98
CA GLU A 2 5.58 18.41 58.25
C GLU A 2 4.15 18.20 58.81
N GLY A 3 3.67 17.03 59.25
CA GLY A 3 4.20 15.68 59.44
C GLY A 3 3.02 14.68 59.59
N LEU A 4 3.22 13.39 59.23
CA LEU A 4 3.30 12.19 60.12
C LEU A 4 2.04 11.93 60.99
N ALA A 5 1.48 10.72 61.17
CA ALA A 5 1.82 9.29 60.97
C ALA A 5 0.44 8.52 60.93
N SER A 6 0.25 7.22 60.67
CA SER A 6 0.98 6.01 61.07
C SER A 6 0.37 4.76 60.38
N PHE A 7 1.17 3.70 60.36
CA PHE A 7 1.00 2.36 59.78
C PHE A 7 -0.04 1.45 60.46
N ARG A 8 -0.55 0.47 59.70
CA ARG A 8 -0.57 -0.95 60.15
C ARG A 8 -0.65 -1.93 58.98
N ALA A 9 0.34 -2.82 58.91
CA ALA A 9 0.37 -4.04 58.11
C ALA A 9 0.25 -5.24 59.06
N VAL A 10 -0.40 -6.33 58.63
CA VAL A 10 -0.15 -7.69 59.12
C VAL A 10 -0.34 -8.69 57.97
N ALA A 11 0.64 -9.58 57.83
CA ALA A 11 0.74 -10.74 56.93
C ALA A 11 -0.28 -11.86 57.32
N SER A 12 -0.46 -13.02 56.67
CA SER A 12 0.52 -13.93 56.09
C SER A 12 -0.14 -15.19 55.47
N LEU A 13 0.57 -15.78 54.48
CA LEU A 13 0.91 -17.20 54.31
C LEU A 13 -0.06 -18.25 53.69
N SER A 14 0.45 -18.77 52.55
CA SER A 14 0.52 -20.20 52.10
C SER A 14 -0.78 -20.82 51.56
N SER A 15 -0.79 -21.71 50.55
CA SER A 15 0.20 -22.69 50.11
C SER A 15 -0.15 -23.21 48.70
N ARG A 16 0.87 -23.66 47.95
CA ARG A 16 0.75 -24.50 46.73
C ARG A 16 0.55 -25.97 47.12
N PRO A 17 0.08 -26.81 46.18
CA PRO A 17 0.93 -27.93 45.75
C PRO A 17 1.00 -28.16 44.23
N ARG A 18 1.91 -29.08 43.84
CA ARG A 18 2.47 -29.40 42.52
C ARG A 18 1.73 -30.51 41.75
N LYS A 19 2.07 -30.61 40.45
CA LYS A 19 1.76 -31.54 39.34
C LYS A 19 1.74 -33.06 39.62
N PRO A 20 1.31 -33.90 38.65
CA PRO A 20 2.26 -34.58 37.72
C PRO A 20 1.78 -34.58 36.24
N ILE A 21 2.62 -34.33 35.22
CA ILE A 21 3.38 -35.25 34.34
C ILE A 21 2.64 -36.52 33.89
N SER A 22 2.41 -36.66 32.58
CA SER A 22 2.61 -37.92 31.85
C SER A 22 3.09 -37.64 30.41
N ALA A 23 3.99 -38.50 29.94
CA ALA A 23 4.56 -38.54 28.60
C ALA A 23 4.35 -39.95 28.02
N SER A 24 4.03 -40.05 26.74
CA SER A 24 4.15 -41.23 25.88
C SER A 24 4.09 -40.73 24.42
N ALA A 25 5.16 -40.75 23.61
CA ALA A 25 5.90 -41.87 23.03
C ALA A 25 5.30 -42.35 21.69
N PHE A 26 6.13 -42.24 20.64
CA PHE A 26 6.11 -42.93 19.33
C PHE A 26 4.91 -42.72 18.38
N ASP A 27 5.18 -42.17 17.18
CA ASP A 27 5.44 -43.05 16.04
C ASP A 27 6.20 -42.34 14.89
N ALA A 28 7.02 -43.13 14.20
CA ALA A 28 7.93 -42.74 13.14
C ALA A 28 7.34 -43.05 11.75
N ARG A 29 8.09 -42.65 10.71
CA ARG A 29 7.93 -42.89 9.24
C ARG A 29 7.17 -41.74 8.56
N ARG A 30 7.60 -41.19 7.42
CA ARG A 30 8.50 -41.66 6.36
C ARG A 30 8.94 -40.43 5.56
N ALA A 31 10.25 -40.15 5.51
CA ALA A 31 10.80 -39.19 4.56
C ALA A 31 11.16 -39.96 3.29
N ASN A 32 10.50 -39.64 2.17
CA ASN A 32 10.92 -40.06 0.83
C ASN A 32 11.75 -38.91 0.24
N SER A 33 13.07 -39.08 0.26
CA SER A 33 14.01 -38.33 -0.56
C SER A 33 13.99 -38.89 -1.98
N LEU A 34 13.59 -38.06 -2.95
CA LEU A 34 13.81 -38.33 -4.36
C LEU A 34 14.97 -37.45 -4.86
N SER A 35 15.89 -38.15 -5.48
CA SER A 35 17.18 -37.77 -6.04
C SER A 35 17.11 -36.70 -7.13
N LEU A 36 18.01 -35.72 -7.04
CA LEU A 36 18.44 -34.86 -8.15
C LEU A 36 19.64 -35.53 -8.86
N PRO A 37 19.72 -35.56 -10.20
CA PRO A 37 20.96 -35.82 -10.89
C PRO A 37 21.75 -34.52 -11.10
N SER A 38 23.02 -34.59 -10.71
CA SER A 38 24.09 -33.65 -10.97
C SER A 38 24.48 -33.62 -12.44
N SER A 39 24.52 -32.43 -13.04
CA SER A 39 25.21 -32.19 -14.31
C SER A 39 26.36 -31.22 -14.08
N SER A 40 27.57 -31.78 -14.15
CA SER A 40 28.86 -31.12 -14.21
C SER A 40 28.95 -30.20 -15.44
N CYS A 41 29.44 -28.98 -15.26
CA CYS A 41 30.01 -28.21 -16.36
C CYS A 41 31.34 -27.60 -15.93
N SER A 42 32.35 -27.89 -16.74
CA SER A 42 33.77 -27.73 -16.49
C SER A 42 34.24 -26.29 -16.62
N ILE A 43 35.11 -25.88 -15.70
CA ILE A 43 35.82 -24.61 -15.72
C ILE A 43 36.89 -24.66 -16.82
N VAL A 44 36.77 -23.83 -17.85
CA VAL A 44 37.82 -23.61 -18.85
C VAL A 44 38.68 -22.43 -18.41
N ARG A 45 39.97 -22.73 -18.25
CA ARG A 45 41.07 -21.87 -17.81
C ARG A 45 41.68 -21.22 -19.04
N ALA A 46 41.59 -19.89 -19.18
CA ALA A 46 42.30 -19.16 -20.23
C ALA A 46 43.71 -18.76 -19.76
N GLN A 47 44.70 -19.05 -20.60
CA GLN A 47 46.13 -18.83 -20.37
C GLN A 47 46.54 -17.37 -20.64
N GLN A 48 47.34 -16.80 -19.76
CA GLN A 48 48.10 -15.56 -19.96
C GLN A 48 49.30 -15.81 -20.88
N MET A 49 49.54 -14.89 -21.83
CA MET A 49 50.85 -14.69 -22.46
C MET A 49 51.40 -13.33 -22.00
N GLU A 50 52.63 -13.37 -21.50
CA GLU A 50 53.46 -12.21 -21.15
C GLU A 50 54.17 -11.65 -22.38
N SER A 51 54.33 -10.33 -22.46
CA SER A 51 55.45 -9.70 -23.16
C SER A 51 55.86 -8.41 -22.43
N LYS A 52 57.15 -8.34 -22.05
CA LYS A 52 57.82 -7.23 -21.34
C LYS A 52 58.27 -6.10 -22.28
N GLY A 53 58.32 -4.85 -21.77
CA GLY A 53 59.30 -3.86 -22.24
C GLY A 53 59.01 -2.34 -22.11
N THR A 54 59.03 -1.80 -20.88
CA THR A 54 59.55 -0.46 -20.39
C THR A 54 59.17 0.94 -21.03
N PRO A 55 59.18 2.04 -20.23
CA PRO A 55 58.35 3.28 -20.38
C PRO A 55 59.18 4.51 -20.87
N PRO A 56 58.66 5.77 -21.03
CA PRO A 56 58.15 6.64 -19.93
C PRO A 56 57.04 7.67 -20.29
N SER A 57 56.61 8.39 -19.25
CA SER A 57 56.07 9.77 -19.22
C SER A 57 54.58 9.95 -18.93
N ALA A 58 54.35 10.54 -17.76
CA ALA A 58 53.06 11.01 -17.27
C ALA A 58 52.52 12.17 -18.11
N VAL A 59 51.22 12.10 -18.44
CA VAL A 59 50.32 13.25 -18.54
C VAL A 59 48.96 12.79 -18.04
N ALA A 60 48.49 13.39 -16.95
CA ALA A 60 47.10 13.26 -16.51
C ALA A 60 46.21 14.12 -17.41
N VAL A 61 45.16 13.53 -17.97
CA VAL A 61 43.98 14.25 -18.43
C VAL A 61 42.76 13.42 -18.01
N GLU A 62 41.93 14.04 -17.18
CA GLU A 62 40.64 13.55 -16.72
C GLU A 62 39.63 13.50 -17.88
N GLY A 63 38.70 12.54 -17.82
CA GLY A 63 37.42 12.64 -18.53
C GLY A 63 37.07 11.53 -19.51
N GLU A 64 37.18 10.25 -19.12
CA GLU A 64 36.39 9.20 -19.76
C GLU A 64 35.15 8.94 -18.90
N GLN A 65 34.02 9.57 -19.26
CA GLN A 65 32.72 9.04 -18.86
C GLN A 65 32.52 7.72 -19.62
N GLU A 66 32.38 6.63 -18.88
CA GLU A 66 32.23 5.29 -19.44
C GLU A 66 31.04 5.23 -20.42
N PRO A 67 31.25 4.85 -21.69
CA PRO A 67 30.23 4.88 -22.74
C PRO A 67 29.02 3.98 -22.42
N GLU A 68 29.20 2.94 -21.62
CA GLU A 68 28.13 2.03 -21.19
C GLU A 68 27.09 2.71 -20.29
N LYS A 69 27.51 3.65 -19.44
CA LYS A 69 26.61 4.36 -18.52
C LYS A 69 25.69 5.33 -19.26
N VAL A 70 26.25 6.02 -20.26
CA VAL A 70 25.49 6.93 -21.14
C VAL A 70 24.50 6.13 -22.00
N GLU A 71 24.88 4.96 -22.51
CA GLU A 71 23.98 4.11 -23.30
C GLU A 71 22.82 3.53 -22.46
N LEU A 72 23.08 3.16 -21.20
CA LEU A 72 22.03 2.74 -20.26
C LEU A 72 21.06 3.87 -19.90
N GLU A 73 21.57 5.08 -19.66
CA GLU A 73 20.75 6.27 -19.40
C GLU A 73 19.85 6.64 -20.59
N ILE A 74 20.36 6.52 -21.83
CA ILE A 74 19.56 6.73 -23.06
C ILE A 74 18.42 5.70 -23.16
N LYS A 75 18.71 4.42 -22.91
CA LYS A 75 17.70 3.34 -22.94
C LYS A 75 16.63 3.53 -21.87
N GLU A 76 17.01 3.90 -20.64
CA GLU A 76 16.05 4.19 -19.57
C GLU A 76 15.15 5.38 -19.91
N TRP A 77 15.70 6.40 -20.57
CA TRP A 77 14.95 7.57 -21.01
C TRP A 77 13.95 7.24 -22.11
N GLU A 78 14.35 6.46 -23.13
CA GLU A 78 13.46 5.99 -24.21
C GLU A 78 12.30 5.15 -23.67
N VAL A 79 12.58 4.22 -22.75
CA VAL A 79 11.55 3.41 -22.07
C VAL A 79 10.60 4.31 -21.28
N GLY A 80 11.12 5.31 -20.57
CA GLY A 80 10.33 6.30 -19.84
C GLY A 80 9.41 7.13 -20.74
N MET A 81 9.89 7.53 -21.93
CA MET A 81 9.07 8.23 -22.92
C MET A 81 7.92 7.37 -23.44
N TYR A 82 8.20 6.13 -23.84
CA TYR A 82 7.18 5.21 -24.33
C TYR A 82 6.11 4.93 -23.26
N HIS A 83 6.53 4.79 -22.00
CA HIS A 83 5.62 4.64 -20.88
C HIS A 83 4.68 5.84 -20.70
N ASN A 84 5.19 7.07 -20.89
CA ASN A 84 4.37 8.29 -20.83
C ASN A 84 3.36 8.37 -21.99
N GLU A 85 3.73 7.93 -23.19
CA GLU A 85 2.82 7.90 -24.34
C GLU A 85 1.68 6.91 -24.12
N VAL A 86 1.99 5.71 -23.61
CA VAL A 86 0.98 4.70 -23.24
C VAL A 86 0.03 5.27 -22.19
N ALA A 87 0.57 5.88 -21.12
CA ALA A 87 -0.23 6.49 -20.07
C ALA A 87 -1.13 7.61 -20.62
N ALA A 88 -0.61 8.48 -21.50
CA ALA A 88 -1.37 9.55 -22.13
C ALA A 88 -2.50 9.01 -23.03
N SER A 89 -2.25 7.95 -23.80
CA SER A 89 -3.27 7.28 -24.62
C SER A 89 -4.42 6.70 -23.77
N GLN A 90 -4.10 6.26 -22.55
CA GLN A 90 -5.05 5.78 -21.55
C GLN A 90 -5.70 6.91 -20.74
N GLY A 91 -5.33 8.16 -20.99
CA GLY A 91 -5.92 9.34 -20.35
C GLY A 91 -5.33 9.69 -19.00
N ILE A 92 -4.25 9.00 -18.61
CA ILE A 92 -3.53 9.28 -17.37
C ILE A 92 -2.76 10.58 -17.56
N ARG A 93 -3.11 11.58 -16.75
CA ARG A 93 -2.50 12.93 -16.80
C ARG A 93 -1.60 13.22 -15.61
N ILE A 94 -1.63 12.35 -14.59
CA ILE A 94 -1.01 12.58 -13.29
C ILE A 94 0.48 12.21 -13.28
N ARG A 95 0.88 11.14 -13.98
CA ARG A 95 2.28 10.67 -13.99
C ARG A 95 3.18 11.40 -14.99
N ARG A 96 2.92 12.68 -15.27
CA ARG A 96 3.75 13.46 -16.21
C ARG A 96 5.10 13.75 -15.56
N ARG A 97 6.18 13.77 -16.33
CA ARG A 97 7.47 14.30 -15.89
C ARG A 97 7.66 15.72 -16.44
N PRO A 98 8.36 16.62 -15.72
CA PRO A 98 8.69 17.95 -16.24
C PRO A 98 9.37 17.83 -17.62
N PRO A 99 8.86 18.48 -18.68
CA PRO A 99 9.39 18.34 -20.03
C PRO A 99 10.86 18.77 -20.19
N THR A 100 11.39 19.58 -19.28
CA THR A 100 12.80 20.06 -19.33
C THR A 100 13.71 19.42 -18.27
N GLY A 101 13.30 18.31 -17.64
CA GLY A 101 14.04 17.75 -16.51
C GLY A 101 13.94 18.61 -15.23
N PRO A 102 14.71 18.33 -14.16
CA PRO A 102 14.72 19.18 -12.98
C PRO A 102 15.04 20.63 -13.40
N PRO A 103 14.44 21.65 -12.77
CA PRO A 103 14.52 23.05 -13.21
C PRO A 103 15.91 23.71 -13.03
N GLN A 104 16.97 22.90 -12.89
CA GLN A 104 18.35 23.37 -12.78
C GLN A 104 19.00 23.37 -14.15
N HIS A 105 18.93 24.53 -14.82
CA HIS A 105 19.87 24.83 -15.90
C HIS A 105 21.04 25.61 -15.30
N TYR A 106 22.23 25.02 -15.41
CA TYR A 106 23.47 25.65 -14.97
C TYR A 106 23.95 26.63 -16.05
N VAL A 107 23.99 27.93 -15.75
CA VAL A 107 24.50 28.96 -16.66
C VAL A 107 25.63 29.72 -15.98
N GLY A 108 26.82 29.11 -15.93
CA GLY A 108 27.96 29.66 -15.19
C GLY A 108 27.71 29.69 -13.67
N PRO A 109 28.09 30.75 -12.94
CA PRO A 109 27.94 30.81 -11.47
C PRO A 109 26.50 31.09 -11.01
N PHE A 110 25.53 31.17 -11.92
CA PHE A 110 24.15 31.53 -11.62
C PHE A 110 23.21 30.34 -11.82
N GLU A 111 22.36 30.10 -10.83
CA GLU A 111 21.21 29.21 -10.94
C GLU A 111 19.98 30.02 -11.35
N PHE A 112 19.38 29.71 -12.50
CA PHE A 112 18.09 30.28 -12.90
C PHE A 112 17.03 29.17 -13.03
N ARG A 113 15.92 29.31 -12.29
CA ARG A 113 14.71 28.51 -12.51
C ARG A 113 13.80 29.24 -13.49
N LEU A 114 13.65 28.70 -14.70
CA LEU A 114 12.51 29.04 -15.54
C LEU A 114 11.28 28.36 -14.92
N GLN A 115 10.42 29.13 -14.26
CA GLN A 115 9.07 28.67 -13.91
C GLN A 115 8.30 28.52 -15.22
N ASN A 116 8.22 27.31 -15.74
CA ASN A 116 7.36 26.97 -16.87
C ASN A 116 6.12 26.26 -16.32
N GLU A 117 4.91 26.60 -16.78
CA GLU A 117 3.66 25.97 -16.30
C GLU A 117 3.67 24.44 -16.50
N GLY A 118 4.47 23.94 -17.45
CA GLY A 118 4.70 22.51 -17.65
C GLY A 118 5.54 21.81 -16.57
N ASN A 119 6.26 22.56 -15.71
CA ASN A 119 7.16 22.06 -14.67
C ASN A 119 6.59 22.21 -13.25
N THR A 120 5.30 22.51 -13.13
CA THR A 120 4.59 22.59 -11.85
C THR A 120 3.44 21.58 -11.83
N PRO A 121 3.21 20.87 -10.70
CA PRO A 121 2.04 20.02 -10.55
C PRO A 121 0.75 20.81 -10.77
N ARG A 122 -0.20 20.25 -11.53
CA ARG A 122 -1.51 20.87 -11.78
C ARG A 122 -2.52 20.58 -10.67
N ASN A 123 -2.34 19.48 -9.95
CA ASN A 123 -3.19 19.09 -8.83
C ASN A 123 -2.37 18.42 -7.73
N ILE A 124 -3.00 18.23 -6.56
CA ILE A 124 -2.33 17.66 -5.39
C ILE A 124 -1.84 16.23 -5.64
N LEU A 125 -2.60 15.43 -6.40
CA LEU A 125 -2.26 14.04 -6.62
C LEU A 125 -0.97 13.95 -7.44
N GLU A 126 -0.83 14.77 -8.47
CA GLU A 126 0.39 14.89 -9.23
C GLU A 126 1.58 15.33 -8.38
N GLU A 127 1.40 16.31 -7.50
CA GLU A 127 2.48 16.74 -6.57
C GLU A 127 2.93 15.57 -5.69
N ILE A 128 1.97 14.80 -5.16
CA ILE A 128 2.22 13.60 -4.37
C ILE A 128 3.01 12.58 -5.18
N ILE A 129 2.61 12.29 -6.42
CA ILE A 129 3.28 11.31 -7.29
C ILE A 129 4.71 11.75 -7.62
N TRP A 130 4.95 13.02 -7.94
CA TRP A 130 6.31 13.53 -8.22
C TRP A 130 7.23 13.39 -7.02
N HIS A 131 6.72 13.71 -5.83
CA HIS A 131 7.45 13.50 -4.59
C HIS A 131 7.70 11.99 -4.35
N LYS A 132 6.71 11.15 -4.62
CA LYS A 132 6.79 9.70 -4.44
C LYS A 132 7.85 9.07 -5.35
N ASP A 133 7.95 9.49 -6.61
CA ASP A 133 9.02 9.04 -7.53
C ASP A 133 10.41 9.26 -6.91
N THR A 134 10.65 10.46 -6.38
CA THR A 134 11.93 10.81 -5.74
C THR A 134 12.16 10.00 -4.47
N GLN A 135 11.13 9.87 -3.62
CA GLN A 135 11.21 9.13 -2.37
C GLN A 135 11.48 7.65 -2.61
N VAL A 136 10.76 7.02 -3.54
CA VAL A 136 10.91 5.59 -3.87
C VAL A 136 12.27 5.32 -4.48
N ALA A 137 12.80 6.19 -5.34
CA ALA A 137 14.16 6.06 -5.86
C ALA A 137 15.21 6.04 -4.74
N GLN A 138 15.12 6.95 -3.77
CA GLN A 138 16.03 7.00 -2.62
C GLN A 138 15.91 5.76 -1.72
N LEU A 139 14.68 5.31 -1.46
CA LEU A 139 14.43 4.11 -0.66
C LEU A 139 14.95 2.85 -1.37
N LYS A 140 14.75 2.72 -2.69
CA LYS A 140 15.29 1.61 -3.50
C LYS A 140 16.81 1.57 -3.46
N GLN A 141 17.48 2.72 -3.49
CA GLN A 141 18.95 2.79 -3.36
C GLN A 141 19.43 2.32 -1.98
N ARG A 142 18.71 2.72 -0.92
CA ARG A 142 19.05 2.32 0.46
C ARG A 142 18.71 0.87 0.78
N GLN A 143 17.61 0.36 0.21
CA GLN A 143 17.10 -0.98 0.43
C GLN A 143 16.69 -1.62 -0.91
N PRO A 144 17.67 -2.09 -1.71
CA PRO A 144 17.38 -2.72 -2.98
C PRO A 144 16.53 -3.99 -2.81
N LEU A 145 15.84 -4.42 -3.86
CA LEU A 145 14.90 -5.54 -3.80
C LEU A 145 15.52 -6.83 -3.21
N TYR A 146 16.78 -7.14 -3.56
CA TYR A 146 17.47 -8.33 -3.03
C TYR A 146 17.66 -8.27 -1.51
N SER A 147 17.79 -7.08 -0.92
CA SER A 147 17.94 -6.89 0.52
C SER A 147 16.65 -7.16 1.29
N LEU A 148 15.50 -7.02 0.62
CA LEU A 148 14.19 -7.31 1.18
C LEU A 148 13.90 -8.82 1.30
N LYS A 149 14.65 -9.68 0.59
CA LYS A 149 14.40 -11.13 0.55
C LYS A 149 14.27 -11.73 1.95
N LYS A 150 15.25 -11.48 2.83
CA LYS A 150 15.22 -12.01 4.20
C LYS A 150 14.02 -11.46 5.00
N ALA A 151 13.65 -10.20 4.79
CA ALA A 151 12.49 -9.61 5.46
C ALA A 151 11.17 -10.18 4.94
N LEU A 152 11.08 -10.51 3.64
CA LEU A 152 9.94 -11.19 3.04
C LEU A 152 9.80 -12.62 3.57
N ASP A 153 10.91 -13.36 3.68
CA ASP A 153 10.91 -14.72 4.22
C ASP A 153 10.44 -14.76 5.69
N ASN A 154 10.64 -13.66 6.43
CA ASN A 154 10.20 -13.50 7.81
C ASN A 154 8.89 -12.70 7.95
N ALA A 155 8.25 -12.33 6.84
CA ALA A 155 6.99 -11.60 6.90
C ALA A 155 5.92 -12.48 7.55
N PRO A 156 4.98 -11.91 8.31
CA PRO A 156 3.88 -12.70 8.88
C PRO A 156 3.05 -13.34 7.75
N PRO A 157 2.28 -14.41 8.02
CA PRO A 157 1.34 -14.93 7.04
C PRO A 157 0.36 -13.85 6.56
N VAL A 158 -0.03 -13.91 5.28
CA VAL A 158 -1.06 -13.03 4.73
C VAL A 158 -2.42 -13.46 5.26
N ARG A 159 -3.25 -12.48 5.62
CA ARG A 159 -4.65 -12.70 6.03
C ARG A 159 -5.56 -12.42 4.85
N ASP A 160 -6.63 -13.21 4.72
CA ASP A 160 -7.58 -13.08 3.61
C ASP A 160 -8.44 -11.81 3.74
N PHE A 161 -7.98 -10.74 3.07
CA PHE A 161 -8.62 -9.42 3.11
C PHE A 161 -10.02 -9.44 2.46
N VAL A 162 -10.13 -10.03 1.27
CA VAL A 162 -11.39 -10.12 0.50
C VAL A 162 -12.37 -11.05 1.21
N GLY A 163 -11.89 -12.19 1.72
CA GLY A 163 -12.70 -13.13 2.50
C GLY A 163 -13.24 -12.52 3.78
N ALA A 164 -12.47 -11.70 4.49
CA ALA A 164 -12.94 -10.99 5.68
C ALA A 164 -14.11 -10.05 5.38
N LEU A 165 -14.04 -9.31 4.26
CA LEU A 165 -15.15 -8.46 3.81
C LEU A 165 -16.40 -9.27 3.44
N ARG A 166 -16.24 -10.38 2.72
CA ARG A 166 -17.35 -11.28 2.38
C ARG A 166 -18.01 -11.85 3.65
N ALA A 167 -17.20 -12.34 4.59
CA ALA A 167 -17.68 -12.90 5.85
C ALA A 167 -18.46 -11.85 6.67
N ALA A 168 -17.95 -10.63 6.75
CA ALA A 168 -18.65 -9.54 7.42
C ALA A 168 -19.99 -9.22 6.74
N HIS A 169 -20.01 -9.11 5.41
CA HIS A 169 -21.22 -8.85 4.65
C HIS A 169 -22.28 -9.95 4.83
N SER A 170 -21.88 -11.22 4.73
CA SER A 170 -22.78 -12.36 4.94
C SER A 170 -23.33 -12.42 6.36
N ARG A 171 -22.56 -12.00 7.37
CA ARG A 171 -22.98 -12.02 8.78
C ARG A 171 -23.99 -10.92 9.11
N THR A 172 -23.78 -9.70 8.61
CA THR A 172 -24.57 -8.52 9.05
C THR A 172 -25.65 -8.10 8.05
N GLY A 173 -25.56 -8.58 6.80
CA GLY A 173 -26.36 -8.10 5.67
C GLY A 173 -26.03 -6.66 5.25
N LEU A 174 -24.94 -6.08 5.76
CA LEU A 174 -24.47 -4.72 5.46
C LEU A 174 -23.11 -4.76 4.73
N PRO A 175 -22.68 -3.68 4.06
CA PRO A 175 -21.33 -3.63 3.51
C PRO A 175 -20.26 -3.85 4.59
N GLY A 176 -19.23 -4.65 4.27
CA GLY A 176 -18.09 -4.86 5.17
C GLY A 176 -17.28 -3.57 5.35
N LEU A 177 -16.95 -3.21 6.60
CA LEU A 177 -16.19 -2.00 6.91
C LEU A 177 -14.68 -2.20 6.78
N ILE A 178 -14.04 -1.38 5.94
CA ILE A 178 -12.61 -1.10 5.96
C ILE A 178 -12.41 0.22 6.73
N ALA A 179 -12.02 0.12 8.01
CA ALA A 179 -11.83 1.29 8.86
C ALA A 179 -10.42 1.89 8.66
N GLU A 180 -10.36 3.19 8.35
CA GLU A 180 -9.11 3.86 8.01
C GLU A 180 -8.43 4.51 9.21
N VAL A 181 -7.21 4.05 9.52
CA VAL A 181 -6.32 4.60 10.54
C VAL A 181 -5.51 5.74 9.92
N LYS A 182 -5.97 6.98 10.15
CA LYS A 182 -5.43 8.19 9.53
C LYS A 182 -5.20 9.32 10.53
N LYS A 183 -4.01 9.91 10.51
CA LYS A 183 -3.64 11.05 11.36
C LYS A 183 -4.01 12.40 10.75
N ALA A 184 -3.65 12.61 9.49
CA ALA A 184 -3.89 13.86 8.77
C ALA A 184 -4.33 13.62 7.32
N SER A 185 -4.82 14.66 6.65
CA SER A 185 -4.99 14.67 5.20
C SER A 185 -4.69 16.05 4.61
N PRO A 186 -4.28 16.14 3.33
CA PRO A 186 -4.03 17.42 2.68
C PRO A 186 -5.23 18.38 2.71
N SER A 187 -6.44 17.82 2.64
CA SER A 187 -7.70 18.59 2.60
C SER A 187 -8.20 19.09 3.96
N ARG A 188 -7.80 18.45 5.07
CA ARG A 188 -8.36 18.70 6.41
C ARG A 188 -7.30 19.00 7.47
N GLY A 189 -6.02 18.90 7.15
CA GLY A 189 -4.94 19.01 8.12
C GLY A 189 -4.93 17.82 9.09
N VAL A 190 -4.53 18.07 10.34
CA VAL A 190 -4.54 17.06 11.40
C VAL A 190 -5.97 16.75 11.81
N LEU A 191 -6.36 15.48 11.70
CA LEU A 191 -7.70 15.00 12.07
C LEU A 191 -7.76 14.56 13.54
N ARG A 192 -6.62 14.11 14.09
CA ARG A 192 -6.50 13.63 15.46
C ARG A 192 -5.10 13.96 15.99
N GLU A 193 -5.03 14.89 16.94
CA GLU A 193 -3.78 15.32 17.57
C GLU A 193 -3.12 14.18 18.37
N ASN A 194 -3.90 13.54 19.24
CA ASN A 194 -3.48 12.36 20.00
C ASN A 194 -3.70 11.09 19.16
N PHE A 195 -2.71 10.77 18.33
CA PHE A 195 -2.75 9.65 17.41
C PHE A 195 -1.93 8.46 17.93
N ASP A 196 -2.62 7.46 18.48
CA ASP A 196 -2.06 6.12 18.70
C ASP A 196 -2.69 5.15 17.68
N PRO A 197 -1.92 4.67 16.69
CA PRO A 197 -2.44 3.80 15.64
C PRO A 197 -2.90 2.43 16.19
N VAL A 198 -2.29 1.94 17.28
CA VAL A 198 -2.62 0.66 17.89
C VAL A 198 -3.94 0.75 18.64
N GLU A 199 -4.11 1.77 19.48
CA GLU A 199 -5.36 1.98 20.21
C GLU A 199 -6.55 2.17 19.25
N ILE A 200 -6.35 2.96 18.19
CA ILE A 200 -7.36 3.20 17.15
C ILE A 200 -7.71 1.88 16.43
N ALA A 201 -6.71 1.11 16.01
CA ALA A 201 -6.92 -0.17 15.33
C ALA A 201 -7.67 -1.19 16.20
N GLN A 202 -7.32 -1.29 17.50
CA GLN A 202 -8.02 -2.14 18.44
C GLN A 202 -9.47 -1.68 18.67
N ALA A 203 -9.71 -0.37 18.71
CA ALA A 203 -11.06 0.18 18.82
C ALA A 203 -11.90 -0.16 17.58
N TYR A 204 -11.33 -0.03 16.37
CA TYR A 204 -12.02 -0.40 15.14
C TYR A 204 -12.32 -1.90 15.05
N GLU A 205 -11.37 -2.76 15.41
CA GLU A 205 -11.60 -4.21 15.46
C GLU A 205 -12.74 -4.58 16.40
N LYS A 206 -12.74 -4.01 17.62
CA LYS A 206 -13.83 -4.20 18.59
C LYS A 206 -15.16 -3.65 18.09
N GLY A 207 -15.15 -2.56 17.31
CA GLY A 207 -16.33 -1.97 16.69
C GLY A 207 -16.87 -2.75 15.48
N GLY A 208 -16.26 -3.87 15.11
CA GLY A 208 -16.73 -4.72 14.00
C GLY A 208 -16.14 -4.39 12.64
N ALA A 209 -15.05 -3.61 12.57
CA ALA A 209 -14.32 -3.42 11.31
C ALA A 209 -13.83 -4.77 10.77
N ALA A 210 -14.15 -5.06 9.52
CA ALA A 210 -13.75 -6.30 8.86
C ALA A 210 -12.26 -6.25 8.47
N CYS A 211 -11.79 -5.07 8.06
CA CYS A 211 -10.42 -4.81 7.64
C CYS A 211 -10.00 -3.41 8.11
N LEU A 212 -8.70 -3.14 8.10
CA LEU A 212 -8.15 -1.81 8.37
C LEU A 212 -7.41 -1.28 7.15
N SER A 213 -7.57 0.01 6.87
CA SER A 213 -6.73 0.78 5.94
C SER A 213 -5.75 1.62 6.74
N VAL A 214 -4.45 1.47 6.51
CA VAL A 214 -3.43 2.22 7.27
C VAL A 214 -2.63 3.09 6.30
N LEU A 215 -2.63 4.39 6.55
CA LEU A 215 -1.88 5.35 5.75
C LEU A 215 -0.38 5.18 6.00
N ALA A 216 0.38 4.96 4.93
CA ALA A 216 1.84 4.83 5.00
C ALA A 216 2.58 6.11 4.56
N ASP A 217 1.91 7.03 3.86
CA ASP A 217 2.55 8.25 3.36
C ASP A 217 2.83 9.26 4.48
N GLU A 218 4.11 9.53 4.71
CA GLU A 218 4.57 10.42 5.78
C GLU A 218 4.29 11.90 5.49
N LYS A 219 4.53 12.36 4.25
CA LYS A 219 4.55 13.80 3.95
C LYS A 219 3.16 14.42 3.95
N TYR A 220 2.19 13.76 3.34
CA TYR A 220 0.86 14.31 3.07
C TYR A 220 -0.18 13.82 4.08
N PHE A 221 0.02 12.63 4.66
CA PHE A 221 -0.94 12.02 5.58
C PHE A 221 -0.39 11.83 7.01
N GLN A 222 0.90 12.12 7.24
CA GLN A 222 1.61 11.81 8.49
C GLN A 222 1.43 10.34 8.90
N GLY A 223 1.36 9.47 7.90
CA GLY A 223 1.33 8.03 8.01
C GLY A 223 2.72 7.44 8.20
N SER A 224 2.80 6.12 8.29
CA SER A 224 4.07 5.39 8.36
C SER A 224 3.83 3.89 8.21
N TYR A 225 4.76 3.18 7.56
CA TYR A 225 4.76 1.72 7.52
C TYR A 225 4.92 1.09 8.91
N GLU A 226 5.58 1.79 9.83
CA GLU A 226 5.83 1.35 11.20
C GLU A 226 4.54 1.32 12.01
N ASN A 227 3.54 2.15 11.65
CA ASN A 227 2.20 2.05 12.22
C ASN A 227 1.57 0.68 11.90
N MET A 228 1.74 0.16 10.68
CA MET A 228 1.24 -1.16 10.31
C MET A 228 1.93 -2.28 11.10
N VAL A 229 3.25 -2.17 11.27
CA VAL A 229 4.04 -3.11 12.07
C VAL A 229 3.59 -3.10 13.53
N ALA A 230 3.37 -1.90 14.11
CA ALA A 230 2.88 -1.75 15.47
C ALA A 230 1.49 -2.38 15.65
N ILE A 231 0.55 -2.10 14.75
CA ILE A 231 -0.81 -2.68 14.75
C ILE A 231 -0.75 -4.21 14.69
N ARG A 232 0.09 -4.77 13.82
CA ARG A 232 0.32 -6.22 13.73
C ARG A 232 0.83 -6.81 15.03
N ASN A 233 1.87 -6.21 15.59
CA ASN A 233 2.54 -6.70 16.80
C ASN A 233 1.65 -6.61 18.03
N ALA A 234 0.71 -5.65 18.05
CA ALA A 234 -0.29 -5.50 19.11
C ALA A 234 -1.38 -6.59 19.09
N GLY A 235 -1.37 -7.49 18.11
CA GLY A 235 -2.24 -8.67 18.07
C GLY A 235 -3.58 -8.47 17.37
N VAL A 236 -3.84 -7.29 16.77
CA VAL A 236 -5.01 -7.02 15.93
C VAL A 236 -5.09 -8.07 14.83
N LYS A 237 -6.27 -8.66 14.64
CA LYS A 237 -6.59 -9.76 13.71
C LYS A 237 -7.13 -9.29 12.37
N CYS A 238 -7.75 -8.11 12.29
CA CYS A 238 -8.16 -7.51 11.03
C CYS A 238 -7.03 -7.54 9.98
N PRO A 239 -7.32 -7.90 8.72
CA PRO A 239 -6.39 -7.72 7.61
C PRO A 239 -6.05 -6.23 7.39
N LEU A 240 -4.82 -5.95 6.93
CA LEU A 240 -4.33 -4.58 6.76
C LEU A 240 -4.11 -4.23 5.29
N LEU A 241 -4.75 -3.16 4.83
CA LEU A 241 -4.48 -2.49 3.57
C LEU A 241 -3.39 -1.45 3.79
N CYS A 242 -2.30 -1.55 3.02
CA CYS A 242 -1.33 -0.47 2.90
C CYS A 242 -1.91 0.61 1.96
N LYS A 243 -2.45 1.69 2.54
CA LYS A 243 -2.97 2.82 1.78
C LYS A 243 -1.81 3.78 1.52
N GLU A 244 -1.26 3.67 0.32
CA GLU A 244 -0.09 4.39 -0.16
C GLU A 244 -0.21 4.63 -1.67
N PHE A 245 0.50 5.63 -2.19
CA PHE A 245 0.62 5.87 -3.62
C PHE A 245 1.67 4.92 -4.21
N ILE A 246 1.22 3.75 -4.66
CA ILE A 246 2.09 2.75 -5.29
C ILE A 246 2.30 3.09 -6.76
N ILE A 247 3.55 3.31 -7.12
CA ILE A 247 4.01 3.62 -8.47
C ILE A 247 5.06 2.63 -8.98
N GLU A 248 5.60 1.80 -8.08
CA GLU A 248 6.70 0.87 -8.36
C GLU A 248 6.51 -0.45 -7.62
N ALA A 249 6.89 -1.55 -8.27
CA ALA A 249 6.79 -2.90 -7.70
C ALA A 249 7.56 -3.06 -6.37
N TRP A 250 8.66 -2.33 -6.19
CA TRP A 250 9.43 -2.35 -4.94
C TRP A 250 8.56 -2.02 -3.73
N GLN A 251 7.63 -1.07 -3.85
CA GLN A 251 6.75 -0.67 -2.74
C GLN A 251 5.85 -1.82 -2.30
N ILE A 252 5.43 -2.69 -3.22
CA ILE A 252 4.60 -3.87 -2.92
C ILE A 252 5.37 -4.85 -2.05
N TYR A 253 6.61 -5.16 -2.41
CA TYR A 253 7.48 -6.01 -1.60
C TYR A 253 7.75 -5.37 -0.24
N TYR A 254 8.07 -4.07 -0.22
CA TYR A 254 8.31 -3.34 1.02
C TYR A 254 7.08 -3.38 1.94
N ALA A 255 5.88 -3.08 1.43
CA ALA A 255 4.63 -3.18 2.18
C ALA A 255 4.39 -4.59 2.75
N ARG A 256 4.70 -5.65 1.98
CA ARG A 256 4.60 -7.04 2.45
C ARG A 256 5.57 -7.34 3.60
N THR A 257 6.81 -6.82 3.55
CA THR A 257 7.74 -6.94 4.69
C THR A 257 7.23 -6.27 5.96
N LYS A 258 6.33 -5.30 5.82
CA LYS A 258 5.69 -4.55 6.91
C LYS A 258 4.34 -5.15 7.33
N GLY A 259 3.95 -6.27 6.71
CA GLY A 259 2.76 -7.05 7.08
C GLY A 259 1.47 -6.69 6.34
N ALA A 260 1.53 -5.96 5.23
CA ALA A 260 0.35 -5.57 4.43
C ALA A 260 -0.35 -6.78 3.78
N ASP A 261 -1.64 -6.98 4.01
CA ASP A 261 -2.45 -8.04 3.37
C ASP A 261 -3.08 -7.62 2.06
N ALA A 262 -3.25 -6.31 1.88
CA ALA A 262 -3.71 -5.72 0.66
C ALA A 262 -2.91 -4.46 0.36
N ILE A 263 -2.90 -4.06 -0.90
CA ILE A 263 -2.32 -2.80 -1.36
C ILE A 263 -3.31 -2.03 -2.24
N LEU A 264 -3.09 -0.72 -2.36
CA LEU A 264 -3.88 0.18 -3.22
C LEU A 264 -3.14 0.43 -4.54
N LEU A 265 -3.84 0.26 -5.66
CA LEU A 265 -3.42 0.72 -6.99
C LEU A 265 -4.42 1.75 -7.47
N ILE A 266 -3.96 2.86 -8.05
CA ILE A 266 -4.84 3.96 -8.47
C ILE A 266 -4.85 4.03 -10.01
N ALA A 267 -6.00 3.81 -10.63
CA ALA A 267 -6.14 3.78 -12.09
C ALA A 267 -5.86 5.15 -12.75
N ALA A 268 -6.08 6.23 -12.01
CA ALA A 268 -5.72 7.59 -12.40
C ALA A 268 -4.20 7.81 -12.50
N VAL A 269 -3.39 6.96 -11.86
CA VAL A 269 -1.92 7.08 -11.77
C VAL A 269 -1.22 6.04 -12.63
N LEU A 270 -1.72 4.80 -12.62
CA LEU A 270 -1.03 3.65 -13.19
C LEU A 270 -1.62 3.25 -14.55
N PRO A 271 -0.77 2.98 -15.56
CA PRO A 271 -1.22 2.38 -16.81
C PRO A 271 -1.66 0.93 -16.62
N ASP A 272 -2.45 0.43 -17.55
CA ASP A 272 -3.08 -0.89 -17.44
C ASP A 272 -2.04 -2.03 -17.33
N LEU A 273 -0.89 -1.87 -17.99
CA LEU A 273 0.21 -2.84 -17.91
C LEU A 273 0.81 -2.91 -16.49
N ASP A 274 0.96 -1.76 -15.83
CA ASP A 274 1.47 -1.70 -14.46
C ASP A 274 0.45 -2.31 -13.49
N ILE A 275 -0.83 -1.97 -13.63
CA ILE A 275 -1.90 -2.57 -12.80
C ILE A 275 -1.91 -4.09 -12.99
N LYS A 276 -1.85 -4.59 -14.23
CA LYS A 276 -1.80 -6.04 -14.53
C LYS A 276 -0.57 -6.69 -13.89
N TYR A 277 0.61 -6.08 -14.03
CA TYR A 277 1.86 -6.60 -13.49
C TYR A 277 1.88 -6.60 -11.96
N MET A 278 1.47 -5.50 -11.33
CA MET A 278 1.42 -5.33 -9.88
C MET A 278 0.37 -6.24 -9.24
N THR A 279 -0.78 -6.44 -9.89
CA THR A 279 -1.80 -7.41 -9.44
C THR A 279 -1.24 -8.83 -9.45
N LYS A 280 -0.45 -9.21 -10.46
CA LYS A 280 0.23 -10.52 -10.50
C LYS A 280 1.24 -10.67 -9.35
N ILE A 281 2.02 -9.63 -9.05
CA ILE A 281 2.95 -9.64 -7.91
C ILE A 281 2.17 -9.85 -6.59
N CYS A 282 1.07 -9.12 -6.39
CA CYS A 282 0.25 -9.26 -5.19
C CYS A 282 -0.28 -10.69 -5.05
N LYS A 283 -0.79 -11.28 -6.13
CA LYS A 283 -1.24 -12.67 -6.16
C LYS A 283 -0.13 -13.66 -5.81
N MET A 284 1.09 -13.46 -6.33
CA MET A 284 2.26 -14.29 -5.97
C MET A 284 2.64 -14.16 -4.50
N LEU A 285 2.46 -12.97 -3.91
CA LEU A 285 2.69 -12.70 -2.49
C LEU A 285 1.50 -13.08 -1.60
N GLY A 286 0.39 -13.55 -2.17
CA GLY A 286 -0.86 -13.87 -1.47
C GLY A 286 -1.68 -12.67 -1.01
N MET A 287 -1.35 -11.46 -1.45
CA MET A 287 -2.03 -10.21 -1.09
C MET A 287 -3.20 -9.89 -2.02
N ALA A 288 -4.20 -9.19 -1.49
CA ALA A 288 -5.27 -8.59 -2.28
C ALA A 288 -4.83 -7.25 -2.91
N THR A 289 -5.50 -6.86 -4.00
CA THR A 289 -5.20 -5.63 -4.74
C THR A 289 -6.47 -4.81 -4.88
N LEU A 290 -6.59 -3.70 -4.14
CA LEU A 290 -7.67 -2.76 -4.30
C LEU A 290 -7.33 -1.79 -5.44
N VAL A 291 -8.05 -1.88 -6.56
CA VAL A 291 -7.86 -0.95 -7.69
C VAL A 291 -8.87 0.19 -7.57
N GLU A 292 -8.39 1.38 -7.27
CA GLU A 292 -9.18 2.59 -7.09
C GLU A 292 -9.47 3.28 -8.43
N VAL A 293 -10.74 3.60 -8.67
CA VAL A 293 -11.25 4.30 -9.85
C VAL A 293 -12.14 5.48 -9.44
N HIS A 294 -12.22 6.49 -10.31
CA HIS A 294 -12.96 7.72 -10.08
C HIS A 294 -14.03 7.98 -11.13
N ASP A 295 -13.82 7.54 -12.38
CA ASP A 295 -14.70 7.82 -13.50
C ASP A 295 -14.96 6.59 -14.39
N GLU A 296 -15.85 6.75 -15.35
CA GLU A 296 -16.24 5.74 -16.33
C GLU A 296 -15.05 5.16 -17.10
N ARG A 297 -14.11 6.02 -17.50
CA ARG A 297 -12.97 5.61 -18.32
C ARG A 297 -12.01 4.75 -17.52
N GLU A 298 -11.74 5.14 -16.28
CA GLU A 298 -10.94 4.34 -15.34
C GLU A 298 -11.61 2.99 -15.05
N MET A 299 -12.93 2.99 -14.82
CA MET A 299 -13.69 1.74 -14.62
C MET A 299 -13.60 0.82 -15.84
N ASP A 300 -13.80 1.35 -17.05
CA ASP A 300 -13.74 0.57 -18.30
C ASP A 300 -12.36 -0.04 -18.51
N ARG A 301 -11.30 0.74 -18.26
CA ARG A 301 -9.91 0.25 -18.30
C ARG A 301 -9.70 -0.90 -17.32
N VAL A 302 -10.09 -0.70 -16.05
CA VAL A 302 -9.87 -1.67 -14.98
C VAL A 302 -10.66 -2.96 -15.21
N LEU A 303 -11.89 -2.88 -15.71
CA LEU A 303 -12.69 -4.06 -16.10
C LEU A 303 -12.10 -4.82 -17.30
N GLY A 304 -11.30 -4.16 -18.14
CA GLY A 304 -10.53 -4.80 -19.22
C GLY A 304 -9.32 -5.59 -18.74
N ILE A 305 -8.88 -5.42 -17.48
CA ILE A 305 -7.68 -6.07 -16.95
C ILE A 305 -8.03 -7.42 -16.30
N GLU A 306 -7.43 -8.48 -16.81
CA GLU A 306 -7.57 -9.82 -16.25
C GLU A 306 -7.00 -9.91 -14.82
N GLY A 307 -7.76 -10.55 -13.92
CA GLY A 307 -7.34 -10.82 -12.55
C GLY A 307 -7.68 -9.72 -11.54
N VAL A 308 -8.37 -8.66 -11.96
CA VAL A 308 -8.96 -7.68 -11.03
C VAL A 308 -10.22 -8.28 -10.40
N GLU A 309 -10.21 -8.44 -9.08
CA GLU A 309 -11.30 -9.02 -8.28
C GLU A 309 -11.82 -8.06 -7.21
N PHE A 310 -11.17 -6.90 -7.04
CA PHE A 310 -11.43 -5.95 -5.96
C PHE A 310 -11.23 -4.51 -6.44
N ILE A 311 -12.33 -3.75 -6.52
CA ILE A 311 -12.36 -2.39 -7.06
C ILE A 311 -12.88 -1.41 -6.00
N GLY A 312 -12.22 -0.27 -5.87
CA GLY A 312 -12.67 0.84 -5.03
C GLY A 312 -13.18 1.99 -5.88
N ILE A 313 -14.39 2.47 -5.60
CA ILE A 313 -14.94 3.66 -6.23
C ILE A 313 -14.73 4.83 -5.28
N ASN A 314 -13.84 5.75 -5.66
CA ASN A 314 -13.57 6.94 -4.86
C ASN A 314 -14.47 8.09 -5.29
N ASN A 315 -15.45 8.41 -4.44
CA ASN A 315 -16.42 9.46 -4.69
C ASN A 315 -15.85 10.88 -4.55
N ARG A 316 -14.56 11.02 -4.16
CA ARG A 316 -13.88 12.31 -4.07
C ARG A 316 -13.14 12.62 -5.37
N ASN A 317 -13.52 13.70 -6.01
CA ASN A 317 -12.73 14.24 -7.12
C ASN A 317 -11.41 14.80 -6.59
N LEU A 318 -10.28 14.31 -7.11
CA LEU A 318 -8.95 14.68 -6.60
C LEU A 318 -8.43 16.04 -7.08
N GLU A 319 -9.10 16.67 -8.05
CA GLU A 319 -8.78 18.02 -8.52
C GLU A 319 -9.52 19.09 -7.71
N THR A 320 -10.78 18.83 -7.35
CA THR A 320 -11.68 19.79 -6.68
C THR A 320 -11.97 19.47 -5.21
N PHE A 321 -11.61 18.27 -4.76
CA PHE A 321 -11.95 17.67 -3.45
C PHE A 321 -13.44 17.55 -3.15
N LYS A 322 -14.31 17.86 -4.11
CA LYS A 322 -15.76 17.66 -4.00
C LYS A 322 -16.05 16.16 -3.92
N VAL A 323 -17.01 15.81 -3.08
CA VAL A 323 -17.43 14.44 -2.87
C VAL A 323 -18.86 14.28 -3.37
N ASP A 324 -19.09 13.28 -4.20
CA ASP A 324 -20.41 12.96 -4.77
C ASP A 324 -20.62 11.44 -4.77
N THR A 325 -21.43 10.94 -3.84
CA THR A 325 -21.74 9.51 -3.71
C THR A 325 -22.57 8.97 -4.87
N SER A 326 -23.23 9.83 -5.65
CA SER A 326 -23.99 9.41 -6.83
C SER A 326 -23.10 8.81 -7.92
N ASN A 327 -21.80 9.13 -7.90
CA ASN A 327 -20.79 8.53 -8.77
C ASN A 327 -20.74 7.00 -8.63
N THR A 328 -20.87 6.48 -7.40
CA THR A 328 -20.92 5.03 -7.16
C THR A 328 -22.04 4.37 -7.94
N LYS A 329 -23.25 4.94 -7.89
CA LYS A 329 -24.40 4.42 -8.62
C LYS A 329 -24.18 4.49 -10.13
N LYS A 330 -23.73 5.65 -10.61
CA LYS A 330 -23.42 5.89 -12.03
C LYS A 330 -22.43 4.87 -12.61
N LEU A 331 -21.38 4.50 -11.86
CA LEU A 331 -20.37 3.54 -12.31
C LEU A 331 -20.84 2.08 -12.25
N LEU A 332 -21.82 1.76 -11.41
CA LEU A 332 -22.39 0.42 -11.25
C LEU A 332 -23.65 0.19 -12.09
N GLU A 333 -24.15 1.18 -12.80
CA GLU A 333 -25.27 1.05 -13.71
C GLU A 333 -24.87 0.41 -15.05
N GLY A 334 -25.84 -0.25 -15.70
CA GLY A 334 -25.69 -0.84 -17.03
C GLY A 334 -24.69 -2.01 -17.10
N GLU A 335 -23.97 -2.09 -18.21
CA GLU A 335 -23.05 -3.18 -18.56
C GLU A 335 -21.92 -3.36 -17.53
N ARG A 336 -21.39 -2.27 -16.99
CA ARG A 336 -20.33 -2.32 -15.96
C ARG A 336 -20.77 -3.08 -14.73
N GLY A 337 -21.96 -2.76 -14.21
CA GLY A 337 -22.54 -3.46 -13.08
C GLY A 337 -22.82 -4.94 -13.38
N GLU A 338 -23.28 -5.25 -14.59
CA GLU A 338 -23.49 -6.64 -15.02
C GLU A 338 -22.18 -7.43 -15.05
N LEU A 339 -21.12 -6.88 -15.64
CA LEU A 339 -19.79 -7.50 -15.68
C LEU A 339 -19.22 -7.70 -14.27
N ILE A 340 -19.34 -6.70 -13.40
CA ILE A 340 -18.91 -6.77 -11.99
C ILE A 340 -19.62 -7.93 -11.27
N ARG A 341 -20.94 -8.07 -11.46
CA ARG A 341 -21.72 -9.16 -10.87
C ARG A 341 -21.35 -10.52 -11.45
N GLN A 342 -21.20 -10.63 -12.77
CA GLN A 342 -20.85 -11.87 -13.46
C GLN A 342 -19.47 -12.40 -13.04
N ARG A 343 -18.51 -11.50 -12.81
CA ARG A 343 -17.14 -11.84 -12.37
C ARG A 343 -17.00 -11.90 -10.85
N ASP A 344 -18.07 -11.66 -10.10
CA ASP A 344 -18.11 -11.59 -8.64
C ASP A 344 -17.01 -10.68 -8.05
N ILE A 345 -16.78 -9.54 -8.70
CA ILE A 345 -15.85 -8.50 -8.24
C ILE A 345 -16.44 -7.84 -6.99
N ILE A 346 -15.64 -7.70 -5.93
CA ILE A 346 -16.04 -6.91 -4.77
C ILE A 346 -15.82 -5.43 -5.08
N VAL A 347 -16.88 -4.64 -4.90
CA VAL A 347 -16.82 -3.19 -5.00
C VAL A 347 -16.82 -2.56 -3.61
N VAL A 348 -15.90 -1.62 -3.41
CA VAL A 348 -15.80 -0.77 -2.22
C VAL A 348 -16.28 0.63 -2.55
N GLY A 349 -17.22 1.17 -1.77
CA GLY A 349 -17.53 2.60 -1.79
C GLY A 349 -16.56 3.38 -0.91
N GLU A 350 -15.87 4.38 -1.47
CA GLU A 350 -14.91 5.21 -0.73
C GLU A 350 -15.29 6.69 -0.78
N SER A 351 -14.95 7.40 0.31
CA SER A 351 -15.26 8.83 0.51
C SER A 351 -16.76 9.16 0.59
N GLY A 352 -17.12 10.12 1.44
CA GLY A 352 -18.49 10.68 1.46
C GLY A 352 -19.51 9.92 2.29
N LEU A 353 -19.08 8.96 3.12
CA LEU A 353 -19.96 8.12 3.92
C LEU A 353 -19.94 8.60 5.38
N PHE A 354 -20.99 9.31 5.78
CA PHE A 354 -21.09 9.93 7.10
C PHE A 354 -22.29 9.43 7.92
N THR A 355 -23.32 8.91 7.25
CA THR A 355 -24.59 8.55 7.84
C THR A 355 -25.06 7.14 7.42
N PRO A 356 -26.00 6.53 8.15
CA PRO A 356 -26.63 5.27 7.74
C PRO A 356 -27.28 5.34 6.36
N ASP A 357 -27.85 6.48 6.00
CA ASP A 357 -28.48 6.70 4.69
C ASP A 357 -27.44 6.66 3.56
N ASP A 358 -26.23 7.18 3.80
CA ASP A 358 -25.12 7.07 2.83
C ASP A 358 -24.71 5.61 2.60
N ILE A 359 -24.66 4.81 3.68
CA ILE A 359 -24.35 3.37 3.61
C ILE A 359 -25.44 2.61 2.86
N ALA A 360 -26.71 2.89 3.17
CA ALA A 360 -27.85 2.30 2.49
C ALA A 360 -27.83 2.64 1.00
N TYR A 361 -27.56 3.90 0.65
CA TYR A 361 -27.48 4.36 -0.74
C TYR A 361 -26.46 3.59 -1.57
N VAL A 362 -25.22 3.43 -1.07
CA VAL A 362 -24.19 2.68 -1.81
C VAL A 362 -24.46 1.18 -1.80
N GLN A 363 -25.04 0.65 -0.72
CA GLN A 363 -25.46 -0.75 -0.65
C GLN A 363 -26.50 -1.08 -1.72
N GLU A 364 -27.51 -0.22 -1.89
CA GLU A 364 -28.54 -0.37 -2.93
C GLU A 364 -27.95 -0.33 -4.35
N ALA A 365 -26.86 0.41 -4.56
CA ALA A 365 -26.12 0.40 -5.82
C ALA A 365 -25.34 -0.91 -6.07
N GLY A 366 -25.23 -1.80 -5.08
CA GLY A 366 -24.54 -3.09 -5.18
C GLY A 366 -23.16 -3.15 -4.52
N VAL A 367 -22.79 -2.13 -3.74
CA VAL A 367 -21.53 -2.10 -2.99
C VAL A 367 -21.56 -3.13 -1.85
N LYS A 368 -20.51 -3.95 -1.76
CA LYS A 368 -20.37 -5.01 -0.73
C LYS A 368 -19.44 -4.63 0.42
N ALA A 369 -18.67 -3.55 0.27
CA ALA A 369 -17.75 -3.06 1.29
C ALA A 369 -17.63 -1.53 1.24
N VAL A 370 -17.23 -0.90 2.35
CA VAL A 370 -17.04 0.55 2.41
C VAL A 370 -15.71 0.88 3.08
N LEU A 371 -15.00 1.90 2.57
CA LEU A 371 -13.78 2.42 3.19
C LEU A 371 -14.07 3.76 3.84
N VAL A 372 -13.94 3.82 5.16
CA VAL A 372 -14.36 4.98 5.95
C VAL A 372 -13.29 5.38 6.95
N GLY A 373 -12.96 6.66 6.97
CA GLY A 373 -11.99 7.25 7.90
C GLY A 373 -12.50 8.51 8.57
N GLU A 374 -12.82 9.55 7.79
CA GLU A 374 -13.09 10.89 8.33
C GLU A 374 -14.24 10.95 9.33
N SER A 375 -15.34 10.20 9.10
CA SER A 375 -16.51 10.18 9.98
C SER A 375 -16.24 9.48 11.31
N ILE A 376 -15.38 8.47 11.34
CA ILE A 376 -15.11 7.64 12.52
C ILE A 376 -13.87 8.08 13.31
N VAL A 377 -12.83 8.63 12.67
CA VAL A 377 -11.57 9.07 13.32
C VAL A 377 -11.81 10.23 14.30
N LYS A 378 -12.76 11.11 13.98
CA LYS A 378 -13.10 12.31 14.77
C LYS A 378 -13.85 11.98 16.07
N GLN A 379 -14.38 10.77 16.21
CA GLN A 379 -15.12 10.38 17.39
C GLN A 379 -14.15 10.04 18.53
N ASN A 380 -14.50 10.50 19.74
CA ASN A 380 -13.76 10.13 20.95
C ASN A 380 -13.83 8.62 21.20
N ASP A 381 -14.97 8.01 20.87
CA ASP A 381 -15.20 6.58 20.88
C ASP A 381 -15.44 6.07 19.45
N PRO A 382 -14.40 5.47 18.81
CA PRO A 382 -14.53 4.91 17.48
C PRO A 382 -15.56 3.80 17.35
N GLN A 383 -15.84 3.02 18.41
CA GLN A 383 -16.84 1.94 18.38
C GLN A 383 -18.23 2.53 18.23
N LYS A 384 -18.53 3.56 19.04
CA LYS A 384 -19.79 4.30 18.94
C LYS A 384 -19.93 4.96 17.56
N GLY A 385 -18.84 5.55 17.04
CA GLY A 385 -18.84 6.14 15.70
C GLY A 385 -19.18 5.14 14.58
N ILE A 386 -18.69 3.90 14.69
CA ILE A 386 -19.06 2.83 13.75
C ILE A 386 -20.53 2.46 13.89
N ALA A 387 -21.04 2.27 15.11
CA ALA A 387 -22.44 1.93 15.33
C ALA A 387 -23.39 3.04 14.82
N GLU A 388 -23.03 4.31 15.01
CA GLU A 388 -23.78 5.46 14.49
C GLU A 388 -23.76 5.51 12.96
N LEU A 389 -22.62 5.22 12.32
CA LEU A 389 -22.49 5.19 10.87
C LEU A 389 -23.37 4.11 10.22
N PHE A 390 -23.48 2.93 10.85
CA PHE A 390 -24.29 1.83 10.33
C PHE A 390 -25.73 1.81 10.88
N GLY A 391 -26.06 2.71 11.82
CA GLY A 391 -27.36 2.77 12.50
C GLY A 391 -27.64 1.59 13.45
N LYS A 392 -26.66 0.70 13.64
CA LYS A 392 -26.71 -0.47 14.53
C LYS A 392 -25.31 -0.98 14.84
N ASP A 393 -25.19 -1.78 15.88
CA ASP A 393 -23.95 -2.47 16.21
C ASP A 393 -23.63 -3.55 15.17
N ILE A 394 -22.42 -3.52 14.63
CA ILE A 394 -21.89 -4.49 13.66
C ILE A 394 -20.71 -5.30 14.21
N SER A 395 -20.40 -5.15 15.51
CA SER A 395 -19.39 -5.94 16.21
C SER A 395 -19.74 -7.44 16.21
N MET A 396 -18.75 -8.28 16.51
CA MET A 396 -18.89 -9.75 16.54
C MET A 396 -19.30 -10.27 17.91
#